data_AF-A0A511W7E6-F1
#
_entry.id   AF-A0A511W7E6-F1
#
_cell.length_a   1.000
_cell.length_b   1.000
_cell.length_c   1.000
_cell.angle_alpha   90.00
_cell.angle_beta   90.00
_cell.angle_gamma   90.00
#
_symmetry.space_group_name_H-M   'P 1'
#
loop_
_entity.id
_entity.type
_entity.pdbx_description
1 polymer ?
#
loop_
_entity_poly.entity_id
_entity_poly.type
_entity_poly.pdbx_seq_one_letter_code
_entity_poly.pdbx_strand_id
1 'polypeptide(L)'
;MKKSIVFLMSIGFLATMILAACGGGGDSRVAIGPAGSGTQAAATVILEGAGIEEGDYDAYEEGFGNARDGLQDGNIDVSFGLLGLPAGSVNDLQANTGDAKLISLTEDEIQYAQDELGYLPYTIPADSYDFLEEDVQTVTAYAILVGNTNTIDHELGYELARVSVEHADENTHAQSDHMTLENALSGAEGLPIHPGAAEYYEEQGLDVSGDVADVAASEADRPDELILGTGSSGGTYYPLGGEMATVWNNHIDGVNVTSTETGASVENLASIGRDEQDLGMTVHVPALNAFNGEEDFDGAAVENFAFIGHIYPEVMQIITREATEIESLEDLK
;
A
#
# COMPACT_ATOMS: atom_id res chain seq x y z
N MET A 1 49.75 -4.06 -45.09
CA MET A 1 48.80 -4.61 -44.10
C MET A 1 49.22 -4.15 -42.72
N LYS A 2 48.64 -3.06 -42.20
CA LYS A 2 48.85 -2.60 -40.81
C LYS A 2 47.67 -3.14 -39.99
N LYS A 3 47.94 -3.99 -38.99
CA LYS A 3 46.93 -4.47 -38.04
C LYS A 3 46.84 -3.44 -36.91
N SER A 4 45.69 -2.78 -36.78
CA SER A 4 45.38 -1.93 -35.64
C SER A 4 44.92 -2.81 -34.48
N ILE A 5 45.56 -2.63 -33.32
CA ILE A 5 45.15 -3.19 -32.04
C ILE A 5 44.06 -2.27 -31.50
N VAL A 6 42.85 -2.81 -31.30
CA VAL A 6 41.76 -2.13 -30.59
C VAL A 6 41.89 -2.50 -29.11
N PHE A 7 42.12 -1.49 -28.28
CA PHE A 7 42.10 -1.61 -26.83
C PHE A 7 40.65 -1.40 -26.38
N LEU A 8 39.97 -2.45 -25.92
CA LEU A 8 38.65 -2.35 -25.33
C LEU A 8 38.83 -1.82 -23.89
N MET A 9 38.46 -0.57 -23.66
CA MET A 9 38.40 0.02 -22.32
C MET A 9 36.98 -0.22 -21.80
N SER A 10 36.82 -1.26 -21.00
CA SER A 10 35.58 -1.54 -20.25
C SER A 10 35.45 -0.52 -19.12
N ILE A 11 34.65 0.52 -19.33
CA ILE A 11 34.19 1.43 -18.28
C ILE A 11 32.99 0.76 -17.63
N GLY A 12 33.20 0.12 -16.49
CA GLY A 12 32.11 -0.24 -15.58
C GLY A 12 31.64 1.05 -14.90
N PHE A 13 30.47 1.54 -15.29
CA PHE A 13 29.76 2.57 -14.54
C PHE A 13 28.89 1.82 -13.53
N LEU A 14 29.39 1.63 -12.32
CA LEU A 14 28.54 1.36 -11.17
C LEU A 14 27.93 2.72 -10.82
N ALA A 15 26.72 2.98 -11.33
CA ALA A 15 25.97 4.16 -10.92
C ALA A 15 25.49 3.90 -9.50
N THR A 16 26.22 4.42 -8.50
CA THR A 16 25.68 4.57 -7.15
C THR A 16 24.48 5.50 -7.28
N MET A 17 23.27 4.97 -7.20
CA MET A 17 22.08 5.80 -6.99
C MET A 17 22.29 6.49 -5.65
N ILE A 18 22.47 7.81 -5.70
CA ILE A 18 22.50 8.63 -4.50
C ILE A 18 21.03 8.82 -4.13
N LEU A 19 20.57 8.18 -3.05
CA LEU A 19 19.30 8.55 -2.43
C LEU A 19 19.39 10.02 -2.07
N ALA A 20 18.43 10.82 -2.52
CA ALA A 20 18.35 12.23 -2.20
C ALA A 20 17.25 12.43 -1.16
N ALA A 21 17.61 12.94 0.01
CA ALA A 21 16.63 13.32 1.01
C ALA A 21 15.73 14.45 0.46
N CYS A 22 14.43 14.37 0.73
CA CYS A 22 13.45 15.39 0.34
C CYS A 22 13.50 16.62 1.27
N GLY A 23 14.12 16.49 2.44
CA GLY A 23 14.40 17.54 3.41
C GLY A 23 15.07 16.96 4.67
N GLY A 24 15.78 17.80 5.44
CA GLY A 24 16.37 17.40 6.73
C GLY A 24 17.76 17.97 7.04
N GLY A 25 18.09 18.02 8.34
CA GLY A 25 19.43 18.29 8.87
C GLY A 25 19.73 17.45 10.12
N GLY A 26 18.98 16.37 10.31
CA GLY A 26 19.10 15.43 11.43
C GLY A 26 20.13 14.33 11.13
N ASP A 27 20.54 13.58 12.16
CA ASP A 27 21.54 12.53 12.00
C ASP A 27 20.94 11.21 11.44
N SER A 28 19.62 11.02 11.57
CA SER A 28 18.91 9.79 11.17
C SER A 28 18.26 9.91 9.79
N ARG A 29 18.41 8.87 8.96
CA ARG A 29 17.84 8.78 7.60
C ARG A 29 16.62 7.89 7.61
N VAL A 30 15.45 8.48 7.41
CA VAL A 30 14.16 7.82 7.62
C VAL A 30 13.40 7.71 6.30
N ALA A 31 13.13 6.49 5.86
CA ALA A 31 12.23 6.23 4.76
C ALA A 31 10.78 6.28 5.27
N ILE A 32 10.05 7.34 4.89
CA ILE A 32 8.66 7.58 5.33
C ILE A 32 7.63 6.97 4.37
N GLY A 33 8.07 6.27 3.32
CA GLY A 33 7.23 5.67 2.29
C GLY A 33 7.08 6.53 1.03
N PRO A 34 6.50 6.00 -0.06
CA PRO A 34 6.35 6.75 -1.31
C PRO A 34 5.52 8.03 -1.12
N ALA A 35 5.85 9.07 -1.88
CA ALA A 35 5.09 10.32 -1.91
C ALA A 35 3.61 10.07 -2.25
N GLY A 36 2.69 10.64 -1.46
CA GLY A 36 1.24 10.44 -1.60
C GLY A 36 0.76 9.03 -1.21
N SER A 37 1.57 8.23 -0.53
CA SER A 37 1.10 6.94 -0.02
C SER A 37 0.42 7.08 1.34
N GLY A 38 -0.47 6.14 1.68
CA GLY A 38 -0.99 6.04 3.05
C GLY A 38 0.12 5.81 4.09
N THR A 39 1.24 5.21 3.69
CA THR A 39 2.42 5.06 4.57
C THR A 39 3.01 6.42 4.91
N GLN A 40 3.17 7.31 3.92
CA GLN A 40 3.72 8.65 4.15
C GLN A 40 2.83 9.45 5.10
N ALA A 41 1.51 9.48 4.84
CA ALA A 41 0.56 10.16 5.72
C ALA A 41 0.64 9.62 7.17
N ALA A 42 0.67 8.30 7.32
CA ALA A 42 0.75 7.67 8.64
C ALA A 42 2.10 7.89 9.34
N ALA A 43 3.22 7.81 8.62
CA ALA A 43 4.56 8.03 9.16
C ALA A 43 4.70 9.45 9.70
N THR A 44 4.23 10.46 8.96
CA THR A 44 4.26 11.86 9.41
C THR A 44 3.52 12.05 10.73
N VAL A 45 2.27 11.58 10.83
CA VAL A 45 1.47 11.71 12.06
C VAL A 45 2.06 10.93 13.23
N ILE A 46 2.60 9.73 12.99
CA ILE A 46 3.22 8.93 14.06
C ILE A 46 4.48 9.62 14.59
N LEU A 47 5.31 10.18 13.71
CA LEU A 47 6.50 10.96 14.10
C LEU A 47 6.10 12.23 14.88
N GLU A 48 5.07 12.93 14.45
CA GLU A 48 4.50 14.07 15.18
C GLU A 48 4.01 13.68 16.58
N GLY A 49 3.36 12.52 16.70
CA GLY A 49 2.92 11.95 17.98
C GLY A 49 4.09 11.62 18.93
N ALA A 50 5.24 11.24 18.38
CA ALA A 50 6.51 11.08 19.11
C ALA A 50 7.22 12.43 19.38
N GLY A 51 6.61 13.54 18.97
CA GLY A 51 7.17 14.89 19.06
C GLY A 51 8.41 15.10 18.21
N ILE A 52 8.54 14.38 17.09
CA ILE A 52 9.60 14.51 16.09
C ILE A 52 9.05 15.39 14.97
N GLU A 53 9.67 16.53 14.74
CA GLU A 53 9.21 17.50 13.74
C GLU A 53 9.97 17.33 12.41
N GLU A 54 9.40 17.89 11.33
CA GLU A 54 10.10 17.97 10.05
C GLU A 54 11.44 18.72 10.25
N GLY A 55 12.54 18.06 9.85
CA GLY A 55 13.90 18.59 10.02
C GLY A 55 14.70 17.97 11.15
N ASP A 56 14.06 17.25 12.08
CA ASP A 56 14.75 16.44 13.11
C ASP A 56 15.42 15.20 12.51
N TYR A 57 15.04 14.81 11.29
CA TYR A 57 15.57 13.68 10.54
C TYR A 57 15.70 14.02 9.05
N ASP A 58 16.47 13.22 8.31
CA ASP A 58 16.56 13.27 6.85
C ASP A 58 15.48 12.35 6.25
N ALA A 59 14.45 12.94 5.64
CA ALA A 59 13.30 12.23 5.10
C ALA A 59 13.56 11.68 3.69
N TYR A 60 13.18 10.42 3.46
CA TYR A 60 13.28 9.74 2.17
C TYR A 60 11.91 9.17 1.76
N GLU A 61 11.46 9.53 0.56
CA GLU A 61 10.17 9.10 0.00
C GLU A 61 10.35 7.87 -0.89
N GLU A 62 10.74 6.75 -0.27
CA GLU A 62 11.15 5.55 -0.99
C GLU A 62 10.06 4.46 -1.04
N GLY A 63 10.01 3.75 -2.17
CA GLY A 63 9.29 2.48 -2.28
C GLY A 63 9.88 1.39 -1.39
N PHE A 64 9.08 0.40 -1.02
CA PHE A 64 9.45 -0.58 0.01
C PHE A 64 10.69 -1.41 -0.36
N GLY A 65 10.85 -1.77 -1.64
CA GLY A 65 12.05 -2.45 -2.13
C GLY A 65 13.31 -1.58 -1.99
N ASN A 66 13.22 -0.30 -2.37
CA ASN A 66 14.34 0.64 -2.24
C ASN A 66 14.66 0.94 -0.78
N ALA A 67 13.65 1.15 0.07
CA ALA A 67 13.82 1.38 1.50
C ALA A 67 14.50 0.18 2.18
N ARG A 68 14.10 -1.05 1.82
CA ARG A 68 14.78 -2.27 2.28
C ARG A 68 16.24 -2.35 1.82
N ASP A 69 16.54 -2.02 0.56
CA ASP A 69 17.94 -1.96 0.09
C ASP A 69 18.73 -0.89 0.86
N GLY A 70 18.09 0.26 1.12
CA GLY A 70 18.65 1.34 1.92
C GLY A 70 19.02 0.88 3.34
N LEU A 71 18.12 0.16 4.02
CA LEU A 71 18.39 -0.43 5.34
C LEU A 71 19.54 -1.45 5.28
N GLN A 72 19.53 -2.33 4.28
CA GLN A 72 20.57 -3.33 4.09
C GLN A 72 21.96 -2.70 3.91
N ASP A 73 22.03 -1.67 3.07
CA ASP A 73 23.28 -0.99 2.71
C ASP A 73 23.71 0.06 3.75
N GLY A 74 22.86 0.36 4.74
CA GLY A 74 23.10 1.40 5.75
C GLY A 74 22.99 2.81 5.19
N ASN A 75 22.20 3.00 4.13
CA ASN A 75 21.82 4.29 3.56
C ASN A 75 20.51 4.85 4.15
N ILE A 76 19.68 3.98 4.73
CA ILE A 76 18.49 4.30 5.52
C ILE A 76 18.69 3.66 6.90
N ASP A 77 18.28 4.35 7.95
CA ASP A 77 18.37 3.89 9.34
C ASP A 77 17.04 3.31 9.82
N VAL A 78 15.92 3.91 9.42
CA VAL A 78 14.55 3.44 9.73
C VAL A 78 13.66 3.53 8.51
N SER A 79 12.79 2.54 8.30
CA SER A 79 11.74 2.56 7.28
C SER A 79 10.38 2.38 7.91
N PHE A 80 9.42 3.22 7.52
CA PHE A 80 8.00 3.03 7.82
C PHE A 80 7.34 2.23 6.69
N GLY A 81 6.32 1.45 7.02
CA GLY A 81 5.52 0.76 6.02
C GLY A 81 4.17 0.28 6.54
N LEU A 82 3.09 0.74 5.92
CA LEU A 82 1.80 0.05 5.98
C LEU A 82 1.84 -1.14 5.03
N LEU A 83 1.89 -2.34 5.61
CA LEU A 83 2.15 -3.57 4.89
C LEU A 83 1.29 -4.71 5.45
N GLY A 84 1.10 -5.76 4.65
CA GLY A 84 0.53 -7.01 5.13
C GLY A 84 1.48 -7.76 6.07
N LEU A 85 0.94 -8.72 6.81
CA LEU A 85 1.72 -9.57 7.72
C LEU A 85 1.70 -11.04 7.27
N PRO A 86 2.87 -11.69 7.09
CA PRO A 86 4.20 -11.08 7.00
C PRO A 86 4.39 -10.31 5.69
N ALA A 87 5.28 -9.31 5.70
CA ALA A 87 5.72 -8.59 4.52
C ALA A 87 6.97 -9.23 3.90
N GLY A 88 6.96 -9.40 2.58
CA GLY A 88 8.09 -9.96 1.84
C GLY A 88 9.38 -9.15 2.01
N SER A 89 9.29 -7.81 1.97
CA SER A 89 10.44 -6.91 2.16
C SER A 89 11.11 -7.06 3.53
N VAL A 90 10.33 -7.26 4.59
CA VAL A 90 10.86 -7.47 5.95
C VAL A 90 11.54 -8.82 6.08
N ASN A 91 10.95 -9.87 5.52
CA ASN A 91 11.58 -11.20 5.44
C ASN A 91 12.88 -11.17 4.63
N ASP A 92 12.89 -10.46 3.51
CA ASP A 92 14.07 -10.31 2.66
C ASP A 92 15.18 -9.52 3.38
N LEU A 93 14.84 -8.45 4.11
CA LEU A 93 15.83 -7.73 4.92
C LEU A 93 16.45 -8.68 5.95
N GLN A 94 15.62 -9.39 6.73
CA GLN A 94 16.11 -10.33 7.73
C GLN A 94 16.96 -11.44 7.12
N ALA A 95 16.57 -12.00 5.98
CA ALA A 95 17.32 -13.05 5.31
C ALA A 95 18.72 -12.58 4.84
N ASN A 96 18.86 -11.30 4.51
CA ASN A 96 20.11 -10.73 3.99
C ASN A 96 21.02 -10.16 5.09
N THR A 97 20.47 -9.56 6.14
CA THR A 97 21.25 -8.89 7.19
C THR A 97 21.34 -9.71 8.48
N GLY A 98 20.31 -10.50 8.80
CA GLY A 98 20.22 -11.31 10.01
C GLY A 98 19.98 -10.51 11.29
N ASP A 99 19.69 -9.22 11.18
CA ASP A 99 19.60 -8.26 12.28
C ASP A 99 18.43 -7.28 12.13
N ALA A 100 17.39 -7.63 11.35
CA ALA A 100 16.21 -6.80 11.20
C ALA A 100 15.42 -6.73 12.52
N LYS A 101 14.77 -5.57 12.75
CA LYS A 101 14.01 -5.31 13.96
C LYS A 101 12.78 -4.46 13.64
N LEU A 102 11.71 -4.65 14.42
CA LEU A 102 10.56 -3.77 14.43
C LEU A 102 10.58 -2.89 15.69
N ILE A 103 10.27 -1.60 15.52
CA ILE A 103 10.09 -0.64 16.61
C ILE A 103 8.63 -0.67 17.05
N SER A 104 8.41 -0.92 18.34
CA SER A 104 7.08 -0.87 18.95
C SER A 104 6.70 0.57 19.27
N LEU A 105 5.45 0.93 18.99
CA LEU A 105 4.86 2.19 19.41
C LEU A 105 4.45 2.15 20.89
N THR A 106 4.46 3.31 21.51
CA THR A 106 3.91 3.58 22.84
C THR A 106 2.39 3.77 22.78
N GLU A 107 1.73 3.69 23.94
CA GLU A 107 0.27 3.95 24.03
C GLU A 107 -0.09 5.37 23.58
N ASP A 108 0.76 6.36 23.85
CA ASP A 108 0.52 7.76 23.49
C ASP A 108 0.64 7.98 21.96
N GLU A 109 1.64 7.37 21.31
CA GLU A 109 1.80 7.41 19.85
C GLU A 109 0.64 6.71 19.13
N ILE A 110 0.18 5.56 19.65
CA ILE A 110 -0.98 4.83 19.13
C ILE A 110 -2.26 5.64 19.31
N GLN A 111 -2.43 6.31 20.46
CA GLN A 111 -3.59 7.17 20.70
C GLN A 111 -3.60 8.38 19.77
N TYR A 112 -2.43 8.98 19.54
CA TYR A 112 -2.31 10.11 18.61
C TYR A 112 -2.68 9.71 17.18
N ALA A 113 -2.16 8.58 16.68
CA ALA A 113 -2.51 8.07 15.35
C ALA A 113 -4.00 7.69 15.23
N GLN A 114 -4.62 7.17 16.31
CA GLN A 114 -6.07 6.94 16.35
C GLN A 114 -6.85 8.24 16.20
N ASP A 115 -6.47 9.28 16.95
CA ASP A 115 -7.22 10.54 17.00
C ASP A 115 -7.09 11.34 15.70
N GLU A 116 -5.91 11.34 15.08
CA GLU A 116 -5.63 12.14 13.88
C GLU A 116 -5.96 11.41 12.56
N LEU A 117 -5.81 10.07 12.51
CA LEU A 117 -6.02 9.30 11.27
C LEU A 117 -7.22 8.35 11.32
N GLY A 118 -7.80 8.11 12.50
CA GLY A 118 -8.83 7.06 12.66
C GLY A 118 -8.28 5.64 12.54
N TYR A 119 -6.96 5.45 12.57
CA TYR A 119 -6.34 4.13 12.54
C TYR A 119 -6.62 3.39 13.86
N LEU A 120 -6.62 2.06 13.84
CA LEU A 120 -6.96 1.27 15.01
C LEU A 120 -5.70 0.73 15.71
N PRO A 121 -5.68 0.57 17.04
CA PRO A 121 -4.61 -0.13 17.72
C PRO A 121 -4.48 -1.55 17.20
N TYR A 122 -3.24 -2.00 17.04
CA TYR A 122 -2.93 -3.36 16.61
C TYR A 122 -1.73 -3.90 17.37
N THR A 123 -1.64 -5.23 17.43
CA THR A 123 -0.51 -5.94 18.01
C THR A 123 -0.03 -6.92 16.96
N ILE A 124 1.19 -6.74 16.45
CA ILE A 124 1.84 -7.72 15.59
C ILE A 124 2.27 -8.87 16.51
N PRO A 125 1.69 -10.07 16.36
CA PRO A 125 2.08 -11.20 17.19
C PRO A 125 3.55 -11.58 16.96
N ALA A 126 4.24 -12.05 18.00
CA ALA A 126 5.63 -12.50 17.91
C ALA A 126 5.86 -13.63 16.88
N ASP A 127 4.83 -14.40 16.54
CA ASP A 127 4.89 -15.45 15.51
C ASP A 127 4.66 -14.94 14.08
N SER A 128 4.45 -13.63 13.89
CA SER A 128 4.31 -13.02 12.55
C SER A 128 5.60 -13.11 11.72
N TYR A 129 6.75 -13.09 12.39
CA TYR A 129 8.06 -13.20 11.76
C TYR A 129 8.96 -14.10 12.61
N ASP A 130 9.73 -14.98 11.96
CA ASP A 130 10.61 -15.94 12.64
C ASP A 130 11.65 -15.30 13.58
N PHE A 131 11.99 -14.02 13.36
CA PHE A 131 12.99 -13.28 14.13
C PHE A 131 12.40 -12.48 15.31
N LEU A 132 11.07 -12.34 15.41
CA LEU A 132 10.46 -11.62 16.51
C LEU A 132 10.43 -12.49 17.77
N GLU A 133 10.90 -11.92 18.88
CA GLU A 133 10.87 -12.59 20.19
C GLU A 133 9.66 -12.20 21.04
N GLU A 134 9.07 -11.04 20.75
CA GLU A 134 7.93 -10.47 21.47
C GLU A 134 6.95 -9.76 20.54
N ASP A 135 5.73 -9.55 21.04
CA ASP A 135 4.68 -8.83 20.33
C ASP A 135 5.08 -7.36 20.15
N VAL A 136 4.71 -6.77 19.02
CA VAL A 136 5.00 -5.36 18.68
C VAL A 136 3.70 -4.57 18.66
N GLN A 137 3.61 -3.52 19.48
CA GLN A 137 2.45 -2.64 19.50
C GLN A 137 2.52 -1.63 18.36
N THR A 138 1.43 -1.45 17.64
CA THR A 138 1.37 -0.57 16.47
C THR A 138 -0.08 -0.16 16.16
N VAL A 139 -0.30 0.39 14.97
CA VAL A 139 -1.62 0.70 14.41
C VAL A 139 -1.90 -0.06 13.12
N THR A 140 -3.18 -0.22 12.79
CA THR A 140 -3.66 -0.85 11.55
C THR A 140 -4.68 0.04 10.84
N ALA A 141 -4.73 -0.12 9.53
CA ALA A 141 -5.73 0.40 8.62
C ALA A 141 -6.27 -0.75 7.74
N TYR A 142 -7.11 -0.42 6.76
CA TYR A 142 -7.58 -1.37 5.75
C TYR A 142 -7.05 -1.01 4.36
N ALA A 143 -6.50 -2.02 3.68
CA ALA A 143 -6.32 -2.01 2.24
C ALA A 143 -7.65 -2.36 1.57
N ILE A 144 -8.06 -1.55 0.61
CA ILE A 144 -9.32 -1.69 -0.13
C ILE A 144 -9.06 -1.64 -1.64
N LEU A 145 -9.95 -2.28 -2.39
CA LEU A 145 -10.03 -2.21 -3.83
C LEU A 145 -11.10 -1.18 -4.21
N VAL A 146 -10.75 -0.24 -5.07
CA VAL A 146 -11.68 0.71 -5.68
C VAL A 146 -11.70 0.55 -7.20
N GLY A 147 -12.84 0.86 -7.82
CA GLY A 147 -13.00 0.86 -9.27
C GLY A 147 -13.52 2.17 -9.82
N ASN A 148 -13.08 2.52 -11.03
CA ASN A 148 -13.50 3.70 -11.76
C ASN A 148 -14.94 3.54 -12.27
N THR A 149 -15.86 4.41 -11.85
CA THR A 149 -17.29 4.31 -12.22
C THR A 149 -17.58 4.70 -13.68
N ASN A 150 -16.59 5.20 -14.41
CA ASN A 150 -16.66 5.45 -15.85
C ASN A 150 -16.27 4.24 -16.70
N THR A 151 -15.52 3.28 -16.15
CA THR A 151 -15.00 2.13 -16.92
C THR A 151 -15.43 0.77 -16.38
N ILE A 152 -15.72 0.68 -15.07
CA ILE A 152 -16.25 -0.51 -14.41
C ILE A 152 -17.77 -0.43 -14.42
N ASP A 153 -18.41 -1.23 -15.27
CA ASP A 153 -19.87 -1.35 -15.32
C ASP A 153 -20.42 -2.26 -14.20
N HIS A 154 -21.74 -2.24 -14.06
CA HIS A 154 -22.44 -2.99 -13.01
C HIS A 154 -22.09 -4.47 -12.95
N GLU A 155 -22.10 -5.17 -14.10
CA GLU A 155 -21.78 -6.61 -14.15
C GLU A 155 -20.33 -6.85 -13.78
N LEU A 156 -19.42 -6.03 -14.31
CA LEU A 156 -18.00 -6.16 -14.00
C LEU A 156 -17.72 -5.94 -12.51
N GLY A 157 -18.34 -4.94 -11.88
CA GLY A 157 -18.16 -4.70 -10.45
C GLY A 157 -18.72 -5.84 -9.58
N TYR A 158 -19.81 -6.49 -10.00
CA TYR A 158 -20.32 -7.71 -9.35
C TYR A 158 -19.28 -8.83 -9.45
N GLU A 159 -18.77 -9.10 -10.66
CA GLU A 159 -17.82 -10.18 -10.91
C GLU A 159 -16.48 -9.95 -10.21
N LEU A 160 -15.98 -8.71 -10.16
CA LEU A 160 -14.77 -8.36 -9.42
C LEU A 160 -14.92 -8.63 -7.92
N ALA A 161 -16.03 -8.23 -7.30
CA ALA A 161 -16.31 -8.51 -5.89
C ALA A 161 -16.46 -10.02 -5.63
N ARG A 162 -17.25 -10.70 -6.47
CA ARG A 162 -17.50 -12.14 -6.36
C ARG A 162 -16.22 -12.95 -6.49
N VAL A 163 -15.50 -12.81 -7.60
CA VAL A 163 -14.30 -13.60 -7.87
C VAL A 163 -13.21 -13.34 -6.85
N SER A 164 -13.06 -12.09 -6.39
CA SER A 164 -12.08 -11.77 -5.33
C SER A 164 -12.31 -12.55 -4.04
N VAL A 165 -13.57 -12.80 -3.67
CA VAL A 165 -13.90 -13.55 -2.46
C VAL A 165 -13.95 -15.05 -2.71
N GLU A 166 -14.61 -15.50 -3.78
CA GLU A 166 -14.86 -16.92 -4.04
C GLU A 166 -13.62 -17.69 -4.51
N HIS A 167 -12.64 -16.98 -5.09
CA HIS A 167 -11.39 -17.55 -5.61
C HIS A 167 -10.15 -16.98 -4.92
N ALA A 168 -10.32 -16.43 -3.71
CA ALA A 168 -9.21 -15.90 -2.92
C ALA A 168 -8.09 -16.95 -2.73
N ASP A 169 -8.45 -18.23 -2.55
CA ASP A 169 -7.55 -19.36 -2.31
C ASP A 169 -6.68 -19.75 -3.52
N GLU A 170 -6.95 -19.20 -4.70
CA GLU A 170 -6.07 -19.36 -5.88
C GLU A 170 -4.85 -18.44 -5.86
N ASN A 171 -4.88 -17.39 -5.03
CA ASN A 171 -3.73 -16.55 -4.76
C ASN A 171 -2.76 -17.28 -3.83
N THR A 172 -1.45 -17.08 -4.02
CA THR A 172 -0.42 -17.65 -3.15
C THR A 172 0.10 -16.66 -2.11
N HIS A 173 -0.21 -15.37 -2.30
CA HIS A 173 0.12 -14.31 -1.37
C HIS A 173 -0.68 -14.44 -0.06
N ALA A 174 0.00 -14.41 1.08
CA ALA A 174 -0.61 -14.66 2.40
C ALA A 174 -1.82 -13.76 2.71
N GLN A 175 -1.79 -12.51 2.25
CA GLN A 175 -2.89 -11.57 2.50
C GLN A 175 -4.22 -11.94 1.85
N SER A 176 -4.22 -12.85 0.86
CA SER A 176 -5.46 -13.35 0.26
C SER A 176 -6.35 -14.10 1.25
N ASP A 177 -5.79 -14.62 2.36
CA ASP A 177 -6.55 -15.23 3.45
C ASP A 177 -7.55 -14.24 4.10
N HIS A 178 -7.36 -12.93 3.91
CA HIS A 178 -8.26 -11.89 4.42
C HIS A 178 -9.39 -11.52 3.44
N MET A 179 -9.31 -11.94 2.18
CA MET A 179 -10.30 -11.67 1.13
C MET A 179 -11.51 -12.60 1.28
N THR A 180 -12.28 -12.39 2.36
CA THR A 180 -13.39 -13.25 2.76
C THR A 180 -14.70 -12.47 2.86
N LEU A 181 -15.83 -13.18 2.86
CA LEU A 181 -17.14 -12.55 3.11
C LEU A 181 -17.22 -11.84 4.46
N GLU A 182 -16.53 -12.35 5.48
CA GLU A 182 -16.52 -11.75 6.82
C GLU A 182 -15.92 -10.35 6.81
N ASN A 183 -14.87 -10.14 6.01
CA ASN A 183 -14.15 -8.87 5.95
C ASN A 183 -14.59 -7.98 4.79
N ALA A 184 -15.46 -8.45 3.88
CA ALA A 184 -15.60 -7.89 2.54
C ALA A 184 -15.97 -6.39 2.49
N LEU A 185 -16.63 -5.88 3.54
CA LEU A 185 -17.06 -4.49 3.68
C LEU A 185 -16.17 -3.65 4.61
N SER A 186 -15.09 -4.22 5.16
CA SER A 186 -14.17 -3.49 6.04
C SER A 186 -13.44 -2.37 5.29
N GLY A 187 -13.56 -1.14 5.79
CA GLY A 187 -12.98 0.05 5.17
C GLY A 187 -13.89 0.70 4.12
N ALA A 188 -15.14 0.26 4.00
CA ALA A 188 -16.15 0.90 3.14
C ALA A 188 -16.82 2.14 3.80
N GLU A 189 -16.65 2.33 5.11
CA GLU A 189 -17.34 3.39 5.85
C GLU A 189 -17.02 4.78 5.28
N GLY A 190 -18.06 5.50 4.85
CA GLY A 190 -17.94 6.86 4.28
C GLY A 190 -17.61 6.91 2.79
N LEU A 191 -17.44 5.76 2.13
CA LEU A 191 -17.20 5.67 0.69
C LEU A 191 -18.44 5.13 -0.04
N PRO A 192 -18.71 5.57 -1.28
CA PRO A 192 -19.76 4.97 -2.09
C PRO A 192 -19.33 3.58 -2.56
N ILE A 193 -20.19 2.58 -2.40
CA ILE A 193 -19.96 1.20 -2.83
C ILE A 193 -20.43 1.04 -4.27
N HIS A 194 -19.65 0.33 -5.09
CA HIS A 194 -20.02 0.04 -6.47
C HIS A 194 -21.32 -0.81 -6.50
N PRO A 195 -22.33 -0.47 -7.33
CA PRO A 195 -23.64 -1.11 -7.29
C PRO A 195 -23.59 -2.62 -7.53
N GLY A 196 -22.76 -3.09 -8.46
CA GLY A 196 -22.57 -4.53 -8.66
C GLY A 196 -21.93 -5.24 -7.47
N ALA A 197 -20.97 -4.59 -6.80
CA ALA A 197 -20.35 -5.15 -5.59
C ALA A 197 -21.35 -5.20 -4.44
N ALA A 198 -22.14 -4.13 -4.27
CA ALA A 198 -23.22 -4.08 -3.30
C ALA A 198 -24.23 -5.21 -3.52
N GLU A 199 -24.68 -5.43 -4.76
CA GLU A 199 -25.58 -6.54 -5.09
C GLU A 199 -24.99 -7.89 -4.68
N TYR A 200 -23.73 -8.18 -5.04
CA TYR A 200 -23.07 -9.42 -4.64
C TYR A 200 -23.07 -9.59 -3.12
N TYR A 201 -22.64 -8.58 -2.36
CA TYR A 201 -22.57 -8.67 -0.90
C TYR A 201 -23.95 -8.82 -0.24
N GLU A 202 -24.99 -8.15 -0.76
CA GLU A 202 -26.37 -8.32 -0.29
C GLU A 202 -26.89 -9.74 -0.55
N GLU A 203 -26.58 -10.34 -1.71
CA GLU A 203 -26.92 -11.73 -2.02
C GLU A 203 -26.25 -12.73 -1.07
N GLN A 204 -25.04 -12.41 -0.61
CA GLN A 204 -24.32 -13.19 0.41
C GLN A 204 -24.83 -12.93 1.83
N GLY A 205 -25.83 -12.06 2.00
CA GLY A 205 -26.49 -11.76 3.26
C GLY A 205 -25.74 -10.76 4.14
N LEU A 206 -24.81 -9.99 3.57
CA LEU A 206 -24.17 -8.86 4.26
C LEU A 206 -25.10 -7.64 4.26
N ASP A 207 -24.97 -6.80 5.29
CA ASP A 207 -25.71 -5.53 5.41
C ASP A 207 -24.91 -4.42 4.71
N VAL A 208 -25.35 -4.04 3.51
CA VAL A 208 -24.74 -2.95 2.74
C VAL A 208 -25.43 -1.64 3.14
N SER A 209 -24.95 -1.04 4.22
CA SER A 209 -25.54 0.18 4.80
C SER A 209 -24.98 1.50 4.23
N GLY A 210 -23.93 1.43 3.40
CA GLY A 210 -23.27 2.59 2.79
C GLY A 210 -24.04 3.16 1.58
N ASP A 211 -23.62 4.33 1.12
CA ASP A 211 -24.13 4.90 -0.12
C ASP A 211 -23.71 4.01 -1.31
N VAL A 212 -24.61 3.84 -2.30
CA VAL A 212 -24.30 3.11 -3.53
C VAL A 212 -23.98 4.12 -4.63
N ALA A 213 -22.86 3.92 -5.31
CA ALA A 213 -22.38 4.81 -6.36
C ALA A 213 -23.30 4.81 -7.59
N ASP A 214 -23.41 5.97 -8.25
CA ASP A 214 -23.90 6.04 -9.62
C ASP A 214 -22.79 5.60 -10.59
N VAL A 215 -23.07 4.60 -11.44
CA VAL A 215 -22.13 4.10 -12.45
C VAL A 215 -22.52 4.60 -13.83
N ALA A 216 -21.58 5.27 -14.50
CA ALA A 216 -21.76 5.79 -15.85
C ALA A 216 -21.37 4.77 -16.93
N ALA A 217 -20.52 3.80 -16.57
CA ALA A 217 -20.05 2.74 -17.46
C ALA A 217 -21.18 1.84 -17.98
N SER A 218 -20.99 1.31 -19.19
CA SER A 218 -21.86 0.31 -19.79
C SER A 218 -21.03 -0.86 -20.33
N GLU A 219 -21.59 -2.07 -20.32
CA GLU A 219 -20.94 -3.28 -20.87
C GLU A 219 -20.44 -3.05 -22.32
N ALA A 220 -21.19 -2.26 -23.11
CA ALA A 220 -20.85 -1.99 -24.51
C ALA A 220 -19.63 -1.07 -24.70
N ASP A 221 -19.25 -0.32 -23.66
CA ASP A 221 -18.17 0.66 -23.67
C ASP A 221 -16.98 0.22 -22.79
N ARG A 222 -17.00 -1.02 -22.29
CA ARG A 222 -15.93 -1.57 -21.43
C ARG A 222 -14.58 -1.53 -22.18
N PRO A 223 -13.49 -1.07 -21.54
CA PRO A 223 -12.15 -1.14 -22.13
C PRO A 223 -11.73 -2.56 -22.51
N ASP A 224 -10.99 -2.71 -23.62
CA ASP A 224 -10.41 -3.99 -24.04
C ASP A 224 -9.33 -4.50 -23.04
N GLU A 225 -8.75 -3.58 -22.27
CA GLU A 225 -7.73 -3.83 -21.25
C GLU A 225 -7.99 -2.89 -20.07
N LEU A 226 -7.98 -3.45 -18.86
CA LEU A 226 -8.16 -2.73 -17.61
C LEU A 226 -6.82 -2.62 -16.87
N ILE A 227 -6.57 -1.47 -16.25
CA ILE A 227 -5.35 -1.20 -15.51
C ILE A 227 -5.65 -1.18 -14.01
N LEU A 228 -4.99 -2.06 -13.27
CA LEU A 228 -4.94 -2.09 -11.81
C LEU A 228 -3.71 -1.35 -11.30
N GLY A 229 -3.90 -0.19 -10.67
CA GLY A 229 -2.89 0.49 -9.87
C GLY A 229 -2.62 -0.26 -8.58
N THR A 230 -1.35 -0.57 -8.31
CA THR A 230 -0.92 -1.32 -7.11
C THR A 230 -0.13 -0.43 -6.17
N GLY A 231 1.15 -0.71 -5.97
CA GLY A 231 2.10 0.09 -5.21
C GLY A 231 3.52 -0.27 -5.62
N SER A 232 4.51 0.21 -4.88
CA SER A 232 5.91 -0.06 -5.20
C SER A 232 6.29 -1.54 -5.10
N SER A 233 7.27 -1.94 -5.89
CA SER A 233 7.95 -3.23 -5.76
C SER A 233 8.51 -3.43 -4.34
N GLY A 234 8.38 -4.65 -3.81
CA GLY A 234 8.68 -4.97 -2.41
C GLY A 234 7.56 -4.61 -1.43
N GLY A 235 6.51 -3.92 -1.87
CA GLY A 235 5.27 -3.73 -1.12
C GLY A 235 4.37 -4.95 -1.18
N THR A 236 3.24 -4.86 -0.47
CA THR A 236 2.22 -5.93 -0.44
C THR A 236 1.29 -5.85 -1.65
N TYR A 237 0.92 -4.64 -2.10
CA TYR A 237 0.02 -4.43 -3.23
C TYR A 237 0.54 -5.01 -4.54
N TYR A 238 1.83 -4.82 -4.85
CA TYR A 238 2.39 -5.21 -6.14
C TYR A 238 2.28 -6.71 -6.44
N PRO A 239 2.82 -7.63 -5.60
CA PRO A 239 2.68 -9.06 -5.85
C PRO A 239 1.24 -9.55 -5.75
N LEU A 240 0.47 -9.10 -4.75
CA LEU A 240 -0.92 -9.52 -4.58
C LEU A 240 -1.80 -9.07 -5.75
N GLY A 241 -1.68 -7.82 -6.18
CA GLY A 241 -2.45 -7.28 -7.31
C GLY A 241 -2.17 -8.02 -8.62
N GLY A 242 -0.94 -8.51 -8.83
CA GLY A 242 -0.61 -9.36 -9.97
C GLY A 242 -1.28 -10.74 -9.92
N GLU A 243 -1.38 -11.34 -8.73
CA GLU A 243 -2.12 -12.59 -8.53
C GLU A 243 -3.63 -12.37 -8.70
N MET A 244 -4.20 -11.32 -8.10
CA MET A 244 -5.61 -10.96 -8.26
C MET A 244 -5.98 -10.73 -9.73
N ALA A 245 -5.17 -9.98 -10.47
CA ALA A 245 -5.38 -9.78 -11.91
C ALA A 245 -5.36 -11.10 -12.69
N THR A 246 -4.48 -12.03 -12.32
CA THR A 246 -4.42 -13.36 -12.93
C THR A 246 -5.69 -14.17 -12.63
N VAL A 247 -6.17 -14.15 -11.39
CA VAL A 247 -7.42 -14.82 -10.98
C VAL A 247 -8.61 -14.24 -11.75
N TRP A 248 -8.75 -12.91 -11.82
CA TRP A 248 -9.82 -12.27 -12.59
C TRP A 248 -9.78 -12.64 -14.08
N ASN A 249 -8.59 -12.63 -14.70
CA ASN A 249 -8.43 -13.02 -16.11
C ASN A 249 -8.79 -14.49 -16.39
N ASN A 250 -8.76 -15.35 -15.38
CA ASN A 250 -9.12 -16.76 -15.52
C ASN A 250 -10.62 -17.03 -15.31
N HIS A 251 -11.32 -16.19 -14.56
CA HIS A 251 -12.69 -16.45 -14.10
C HIS A 251 -13.73 -15.46 -14.59
N ILE A 252 -13.34 -14.25 -15.02
CA ILE A 252 -14.24 -13.25 -15.56
C ILE A 252 -14.13 -13.24 -17.08
N ASP A 253 -15.18 -13.73 -17.75
CA ASP A 253 -15.22 -13.81 -19.20
C ASP A 253 -15.11 -12.42 -19.85
N GLY A 254 -14.23 -12.29 -20.84
CA GLY A 254 -14.07 -11.05 -21.62
C GLY A 254 -13.32 -9.92 -20.90
N VAL A 255 -12.67 -10.21 -19.78
CA VAL A 255 -11.83 -9.27 -19.04
C VAL A 255 -10.35 -9.53 -19.29
N ASN A 256 -9.56 -8.45 -19.32
CA ASN A 256 -8.11 -8.48 -19.37
C ASN A 256 -7.54 -7.38 -18.46
N VAL A 257 -7.17 -7.74 -17.24
CA VAL A 257 -6.58 -6.85 -16.24
C VAL A 257 -5.08 -6.97 -16.24
N THR A 258 -4.38 -5.83 -16.23
CA THR A 258 -2.94 -5.74 -16.01
C THR A 258 -2.64 -4.93 -14.75
N SER A 259 -1.75 -5.45 -13.90
CA SER A 259 -1.28 -4.74 -12.71
C SER A 259 -0.09 -3.86 -13.03
N THR A 260 -0.07 -2.64 -12.53
CA THR A 260 1.01 -1.66 -12.73
C THR A 260 1.58 -1.19 -11.39
N GLU A 261 2.90 -1.06 -11.32
CA GLU A 261 3.62 -0.46 -10.18
C GLU A 261 3.34 1.05 -10.11
N THR A 262 3.04 1.56 -8.93
CA THR A 262 2.70 2.97 -8.71
C THR A 262 3.24 3.45 -7.36
N GLY A 263 3.06 4.74 -7.05
CA GLY A 263 3.24 5.34 -5.72
C GLY A 263 2.16 4.96 -4.69
N ALA A 264 1.27 4.03 -5.02
CA ALA A 264 0.13 3.56 -4.20
C ALA A 264 -1.05 4.55 -4.12
N SER A 265 -1.61 4.77 -2.94
CA SER A 265 -2.97 5.29 -2.71
C SER A 265 -3.33 6.55 -3.49
N VAL A 266 -2.66 7.69 -3.25
CA VAL A 266 -3.03 8.97 -3.88
C VAL A 266 -2.82 8.92 -5.39
N GLU A 267 -1.73 8.31 -5.85
CA GLU A 267 -1.48 8.17 -7.30
C GLU A 267 -2.56 7.31 -7.97
N ASN A 268 -2.97 6.20 -7.37
CA ASN A 268 -4.01 5.33 -7.92
C ASN A 268 -5.35 6.07 -8.00
N LEU A 269 -5.75 6.73 -6.92
CA LEU A 269 -7.00 7.51 -6.86
C LEU A 269 -6.98 8.70 -7.82
N ALA A 270 -5.87 9.44 -7.91
CA ALA A 270 -5.72 10.56 -8.85
C ALA A 270 -5.66 10.09 -10.32
N SER A 271 -5.21 8.86 -10.58
CA SER A 271 -5.19 8.28 -11.92
C SER A 271 -6.57 7.78 -12.33
N ILE A 272 -7.34 7.18 -11.41
CA ILE A 272 -8.77 6.92 -11.61
C ILE A 272 -9.50 8.23 -11.88
N GLY A 273 -9.23 9.28 -11.10
CA GLY A 273 -9.77 10.64 -11.29
C GLY A 273 -9.57 11.24 -12.68
N ARG A 274 -8.56 10.76 -13.41
CA ARG A 274 -8.21 11.21 -14.76
C ARG A 274 -8.58 10.19 -15.84
N ASP A 275 -9.29 9.13 -15.49
CA ASP A 275 -9.61 7.98 -16.36
C ASP A 275 -8.36 7.33 -16.97
N GLU A 276 -7.22 7.38 -16.26
CA GLU A 276 -5.95 6.75 -16.66
C GLU A 276 -5.78 5.35 -16.03
N GLN A 277 -6.58 5.03 -15.01
CA GLN A 277 -6.66 3.72 -14.35
C GLN A 277 -8.12 3.31 -14.12
N ASP A 278 -8.36 2.00 -14.12
CA ASP A 278 -9.70 1.41 -13.98
C ASP A 278 -9.93 0.84 -12.58
N LEU A 279 -8.88 0.33 -11.96
CA LEU A 279 -8.88 -0.26 -10.63
C LEU A 279 -7.69 0.27 -9.84
N GLY A 280 -7.85 0.40 -8.52
CA GLY A 280 -6.79 0.87 -7.64
C GLY A 280 -6.83 0.19 -6.29
N MET A 281 -5.67 -0.22 -5.79
CA MET A 281 -5.47 -0.57 -4.39
C MET A 281 -5.17 0.71 -3.60
N THR A 282 -5.80 0.88 -2.44
CA THR A 282 -5.58 2.06 -1.59
C THR A 282 -5.85 1.75 -0.13
N VAL A 283 -5.24 2.53 0.75
CA VAL A 283 -5.66 2.59 2.15
C VAL A 283 -7.00 3.35 2.22
N HIS A 284 -7.94 2.91 3.06
CA HIS A 284 -9.27 3.51 3.18
C HIS A 284 -9.26 5.02 3.53
N VAL A 285 -8.31 5.51 4.35
CA VAL A 285 -8.23 6.95 4.71
C VAL A 285 -7.87 7.84 3.51
N PRO A 286 -6.80 7.59 2.75
CA PRO A 286 -6.57 8.26 1.46
C PRO A 286 -7.76 8.21 0.50
N ALA A 287 -8.53 7.12 0.48
CA ALA A 287 -9.74 7.05 -0.33
C ALA A 287 -10.82 8.02 0.18
N LEU A 288 -11.03 8.12 1.49
CA LEU A 288 -11.94 9.11 2.08
C LEU A 288 -11.50 10.54 1.76
N ASN A 289 -10.21 10.83 1.89
CA ASN A 289 -9.64 12.13 1.56
C ASN A 289 -9.86 12.45 0.07
N ALA A 290 -9.64 11.48 -0.82
CA ALA A 290 -9.93 11.64 -2.26
C ALA A 290 -11.40 11.94 -2.52
N PHE A 291 -12.31 11.19 -1.89
CA PHE A 291 -13.75 11.37 -2.04
C PHE A 291 -14.22 12.76 -1.56
N ASN A 292 -13.65 13.25 -0.46
CA ASN A 292 -14.00 14.56 0.11
C ASN A 292 -13.23 15.73 -0.51
N GLY A 293 -12.16 15.46 -1.27
CA GLY A 293 -11.22 16.49 -1.75
C GLY A 293 -10.39 17.09 -0.62
N GLU A 294 -9.96 16.28 0.34
CA GLU A 294 -9.17 16.68 1.51
C GLU A 294 -7.70 16.27 1.35
N GLU A 295 -6.83 16.81 2.22
CA GLU A 295 -5.38 16.55 2.24
C GLU A 295 -4.73 16.69 0.86
N ASP A 296 -4.10 15.63 0.33
CA ASP A 296 -3.36 15.61 -0.95
C ASP A 296 -4.20 16.01 -2.17
N PHE A 297 -5.53 16.06 -2.04
CA PHE A 297 -6.44 16.41 -3.13
C PHE A 297 -6.83 17.90 -3.16
N ASP A 298 -6.46 18.72 -2.17
CA ASP A 298 -6.55 20.20 -2.22
C ASP A 298 -7.91 20.78 -2.69
N GLY A 299 -9.02 20.17 -2.27
CA GLY A 299 -10.39 20.55 -2.66
C GLY A 299 -10.86 19.97 -4.00
N ALA A 300 -10.04 19.18 -4.69
CA ALA A 300 -10.36 18.48 -5.92
C ALA A 300 -10.81 17.04 -5.62
N ALA A 301 -12.05 16.90 -5.18
CA ALA A 301 -12.68 15.61 -4.94
C ALA A 301 -12.62 14.71 -6.19
N VAL A 302 -12.34 13.43 -5.99
CA VAL A 302 -12.37 12.39 -7.02
C VAL A 302 -13.77 11.77 -7.05
N GLU A 303 -14.57 12.16 -8.03
CA GLU A 303 -16.00 11.82 -8.09
C GLU A 303 -16.30 10.50 -8.80
N ASN A 304 -15.33 9.92 -9.51
CA ASN A 304 -15.52 8.77 -10.41
C ASN A 304 -14.85 7.48 -9.91
N PHE A 305 -14.88 7.22 -8.60
CA PHE A 305 -14.49 5.93 -8.05
C PHE A 305 -15.51 5.40 -7.02
N ALA A 306 -15.52 4.08 -6.84
CA ALA A 306 -16.35 3.42 -5.86
C ALA A 306 -15.63 2.23 -5.21
N PHE A 307 -15.96 1.94 -3.96
CA PHE A 307 -15.47 0.77 -3.23
C PHE A 307 -15.97 -0.52 -3.87
N ILE A 308 -15.06 -1.49 -4.11
CA ILE A 308 -15.40 -2.83 -4.60
C ILE A 308 -15.27 -3.86 -3.48
N GLY A 309 -14.24 -3.79 -2.64
CA GLY A 309 -14.05 -4.78 -1.59
C GLY A 309 -12.83 -4.54 -0.70
N HIS A 310 -12.88 -5.10 0.49
CA HIS A 310 -11.73 -5.23 1.36
C HIS A 310 -10.71 -6.20 0.78
N ILE A 311 -9.41 -5.91 0.96
CA ILE A 311 -8.33 -6.80 0.54
C ILE A 311 -7.67 -7.44 1.76
N TYR A 312 -7.07 -6.63 2.64
CA TYR A 312 -6.44 -7.12 3.88
C TYR A 312 -6.25 -5.98 4.91
N PRO A 313 -6.04 -6.29 6.21
CA PRO A 313 -5.61 -5.31 7.20
C PRO A 313 -4.17 -4.84 6.92
N GLU A 314 -3.96 -3.54 6.79
CA GLU A 314 -2.64 -2.96 6.62
C GLU A 314 -2.06 -2.51 7.95
N VAL A 315 -0.94 -3.10 8.33
CA VAL A 315 -0.34 -2.90 9.64
C VAL A 315 0.89 -2.03 9.49
N MET A 316 1.00 -1.00 10.35
CA MET A 316 2.17 -0.14 10.39
C MET A 316 3.36 -0.92 10.96
N GLN A 317 4.42 -1.02 10.19
CA GLN A 317 5.67 -1.68 10.54
C GLN A 317 6.79 -0.66 10.44
N ILE A 318 7.46 -0.41 11.56
CA ILE A 318 8.58 0.53 11.65
C ILE A 318 9.85 -0.31 11.77
N ILE A 319 10.58 -0.40 10.67
CA ILE A 319 11.66 -1.36 10.48
C ILE A 319 13.01 -0.67 10.63
N THR A 320 13.88 -1.26 11.44
CA THR A 320 15.29 -0.87 11.56
C THR A 320 16.17 -2.11 11.62
N ARG A 321 17.45 -1.94 11.95
CA ARG A 321 18.40 -3.03 12.17
C ARG A 321 19.06 -2.89 13.52
N GLU A 322 19.44 -3.99 14.17
CA GLU A 322 20.21 -3.93 15.43
C GLU A 322 21.48 -3.08 15.30
N ALA A 323 22.09 -3.06 14.11
CA ALA A 323 23.30 -2.30 13.82
C ALA A 323 23.13 -0.77 13.92
N THR A 324 21.90 -0.24 13.90
CA THR A 324 21.64 1.21 14.04
C THR A 324 21.61 1.66 15.51
N GLU A 325 21.46 0.71 16.45
CA GLU A 325 21.23 0.97 17.87
C GLU A 325 19.95 1.79 18.16
N ILE A 326 19.02 1.90 17.18
CA ILE A 326 17.73 2.59 17.32
C ILE A 326 16.72 1.62 17.95
N GLU A 327 16.15 2.03 19.10
CA GLU A 327 15.25 1.20 19.90
C GLU A 327 13.82 1.75 19.91
N SER A 328 13.67 3.05 19.69
CA SER A 328 12.41 3.78 19.78
C SER A 328 12.37 4.94 18.80
N LEU A 329 11.20 5.55 18.58
CA LEU A 329 11.10 6.76 17.77
C LEU A 329 11.85 7.94 18.39
N GLU A 330 11.94 8.03 19.72
CA GLU A 330 12.68 9.08 20.41
C GLU A 330 14.18 9.13 20.02
N ASP A 331 14.75 8.01 19.59
CA ASP A 331 16.16 7.90 19.17
C ASP A 331 16.42 8.54 17.78
N LEU A 332 15.38 9.00 17.07
CA LEU A 332 15.53 9.64 15.75
C LEU A 332 15.99 11.10 15.81
N LYS A 333 16.01 11.72 17.00
CA LYS A 333 16.36 13.14 17.26
C LYS A 333 17.86 13.39 17.45
#